data_AF-A0A345IPT1-F1
#
_entry.id   AF-A0A345IPT1-F1
#
_cell.length_a   1.000
_cell.length_b   1.000
_cell.length_c   1.000
_cell.angle_alpha   90.00
_cell.angle_beta   90.00
_cell.angle_gamma   90.00
#
_symmetry.space_group_name_H-M   'P 1'
#
loop_
_entity.id
_entity.type
_entity.pdbx_description
1 polymer ?
#
loop_
_entity_poly.entity_id
_entity_poly.type
_entity_poly.pdbx_seq_one_letter_code
_entity_poly.pdbx_strand_id
1 'polypeptide(L)'
;MAGDWIKMRSDLHTHPKIVRMASALKADRLRIVGGLHSAWCLFDVHSVDGFLDGYSPETLDDMIGFPGFSRAMMAVGWLEVDGENLVMPRFDEHNGQSAKRRAQDAARKRSVRKMSASQADKMTTREEKRREDLKDKDPPLTPPKEKQAYPYPEGLNVSAWEEWKQYRRDLKIKAYAPTPRSEGAAITNLLKLSGGDLQVQAEIIKQSMANSWHGLFELKTGGNHETGGRYGAGPDYKGNAVEAVHAATARMREQYGLTSPGQNNQDLGSHGGTVFGQMDQAERADPAITLDQRDWKAV
;
A
#
# COMPACT_ATOMS: atom_id res chain seq x y z
N MET A 1 -17.14 16.03 22.85
CA MET A 1 -15.89 15.71 22.16
C MET A 1 -15.88 14.20 21.96
N ALA A 2 -15.84 13.70 20.73
CA ALA A 2 -15.74 12.25 20.50
C ALA A 2 -14.34 11.80 20.93
N GLY A 3 -14.25 10.77 21.77
CA GLY A 3 -12.96 10.23 22.23
C GLY A 3 -12.14 9.62 21.09
N ASP A 4 -10.87 9.37 21.36
CA ASP A 4 -9.99 8.67 20.43
C ASP A 4 -10.51 7.27 20.11
N TRP A 5 -10.26 6.81 18.89
CA TRP A 5 -10.76 5.54 18.37
C TRP A 5 -9.60 4.64 17.97
N ILE A 6 -9.75 3.35 18.25
CA ILE A 6 -8.81 2.31 17.84
C ILE A 6 -9.45 1.34 16.84
N LYS A 7 -8.68 0.92 15.83
CA LYS A 7 -9.17 0.02 14.78
C LYS A 7 -9.00 -1.44 15.21
N MET A 8 -10.10 -2.19 15.25
CA MET A 8 -10.07 -3.64 15.45
C MET A 8 -10.55 -4.39 14.20
N ARG A 9 -9.98 -5.57 13.96
CA ARG A 9 -10.44 -6.45 12.88
C ARG A 9 -11.67 -7.24 13.31
N SER A 10 -12.61 -7.47 12.39
CA SER A 10 -13.86 -8.21 12.68
C SER A 10 -13.66 -9.70 12.93
N ASP A 11 -12.63 -10.28 12.32
CA ASP A 11 -12.22 -11.68 12.45
C ASP A 11 -11.25 -11.93 13.61
N LEU A 12 -11.00 -10.92 14.44
CA LEU A 12 -10.00 -11.02 15.51
C LEU A 12 -10.33 -12.18 16.47
N HIS A 13 -11.61 -12.38 16.81
CA HIS A 13 -12.07 -13.45 17.70
C HIS A 13 -11.81 -14.88 17.17
N THR A 14 -11.53 -15.09 15.89
CA THR A 14 -11.17 -16.39 15.31
C THR A 14 -9.68 -16.51 14.99
N HIS A 15 -8.89 -15.47 15.25
CA HIS A 15 -7.48 -15.45 14.90
C HIS A 15 -6.68 -16.52 15.68
N PRO A 16 -5.80 -17.31 15.02
CA PRO A 16 -5.07 -18.40 15.68
C PRO A 16 -4.27 -17.97 16.92
N LYS A 17 -3.72 -16.75 16.92
CA LYS A 17 -3.02 -16.20 18.11
C LYS A 17 -3.96 -16.00 19.30
N ILE A 18 -5.20 -15.59 19.08
CA ILE A 18 -6.20 -15.49 20.16
C ILE A 18 -6.58 -16.88 20.66
N VAL A 19 -6.71 -17.86 19.78
CA VAL A 19 -6.95 -19.25 20.19
C VAL A 19 -5.81 -19.76 21.08
N ARG A 20 -4.55 -19.46 20.74
CA ARG A 20 -3.38 -19.81 21.56
C ARG A 20 -3.39 -19.10 22.92
N MET A 21 -3.66 -17.80 22.96
CA MET A 21 -3.76 -17.05 24.22
C MET A 21 -4.92 -17.54 25.10
N ALA A 22 -6.08 -17.78 24.51
CA ALA A 22 -7.26 -18.33 25.19
C ALA A 22 -6.95 -19.69 25.82
N SER A 23 -6.26 -20.57 25.09
CA SER A 23 -5.80 -21.86 25.60
C SER A 23 -4.77 -21.72 26.74
N ALA A 24 -3.81 -20.80 26.61
CA ALA A 24 -2.77 -20.58 27.62
C ALA A 24 -3.32 -20.03 28.94
N LEU A 25 -4.28 -19.11 28.86
CA LEU A 25 -4.88 -18.44 30.02
C LEU A 25 -6.15 -19.12 30.53
N LYS A 26 -6.60 -20.21 29.88
CA LYS A 26 -7.86 -20.90 30.17
C LYS A 26 -9.05 -19.95 30.24
N ALA A 27 -9.12 -19.01 29.30
CA ALA A 27 -10.14 -17.97 29.23
C ALA A 27 -10.87 -17.98 27.89
N ASP A 28 -12.07 -17.39 27.89
CA ASP A 28 -12.84 -17.23 26.67
C ASP A 28 -12.20 -16.20 25.73
N ARG A 29 -12.54 -16.30 24.44
CA ARG A 29 -11.94 -15.47 23.39
C ARG A 29 -12.31 -13.99 23.52
N LEU A 30 -13.48 -13.65 24.09
CA LEU A 30 -13.90 -12.26 24.28
C LEU A 30 -13.09 -11.60 25.38
N ARG A 31 -12.78 -12.33 26.47
CA ARG A 31 -11.88 -11.84 27.52
C ARG A 31 -10.48 -11.54 26.97
N ILE A 32 -9.95 -12.40 26.09
CA ILE A 32 -8.68 -12.13 25.41
C ILE A 32 -8.79 -10.87 24.53
N VAL A 33 -9.84 -10.75 23.74
CA VAL A 33 -10.06 -9.59 22.85
C VAL A 33 -10.20 -8.29 23.66
N GLY A 34 -10.90 -8.32 24.79
CA GLY A 34 -11.03 -7.18 25.70
C GLY A 34 -9.70 -6.77 26.33
N GLY A 35 -8.90 -7.75 26.78
CA GLY A 35 -7.54 -7.50 27.27
C GLY A 35 -6.64 -6.89 26.21
N LEU A 36 -6.70 -7.40 24.97
CA LEU A 36 -5.92 -6.86 23.83
C LEU A 36 -6.35 -5.42 23.52
N HIS A 37 -7.65 -5.15 23.52
CA HIS A 37 -8.16 -3.80 23.34
C HIS A 37 -7.62 -2.85 24.42
N SER A 38 -7.64 -3.27 25.69
CA SER A 38 -7.09 -2.47 26.80
C SER A 38 -5.59 -2.19 26.62
N ALA A 39 -4.80 -3.24 26.33
CA ALA A 39 -3.37 -3.11 26.07
C ALA A 39 -3.10 -2.16 24.89
N TRP A 40 -3.80 -2.34 23.76
CA TRP A 40 -3.59 -1.50 22.59
C TRP A 40 -3.98 -0.05 22.82
N CYS A 41 -5.02 0.24 23.61
CA CYS A 41 -5.35 1.60 24.03
C CYS A 41 -4.24 2.22 24.89
N LEU A 42 -3.64 1.46 25.80
CA LEU A 42 -2.50 1.93 26.60
C LEU A 42 -1.33 2.36 25.70
N PHE A 43 -0.93 1.51 24.76
CA PHE A 43 0.13 1.86 23.80
C PHE A 43 -0.27 3.03 22.90
N ASP A 44 -1.54 3.13 22.48
CA ASP A 44 -1.99 4.23 21.61
C ASP A 44 -1.92 5.60 22.30
N VAL A 45 -2.19 5.64 23.61
CA VAL A 45 -2.19 6.88 24.41
C VAL A 45 -0.77 7.25 24.86
N HIS A 46 0.01 6.26 25.28
CA HIS A 46 1.29 6.49 25.97
C HIS A 46 2.52 6.21 25.12
N SER A 47 2.34 5.81 23.85
CA SER A 47 3.45 5.54 22.94
C SER A 47 3.25 6.17 21.56
N VAL A 48 4.36 6.57 20.93
CA VAL A 48 4.38 7.11 19.57
C VAL A 48 4.85 6.06 18.56
N ASP A 49 5.74 5.18 18.97
CA ASP A 49 6.47 4.18 18.18
C ASP A 49 6.24 2.74 18.66
N GLY A 50 5.40 2.55 19.67
CA GLY A 50 5.14 1.26 20.30
C GLY A 50 6.07 0.94 21.46
N PHE A 51 6.90 1.87 21.90
CA PHE A 51 7.71 1.77 23.12
C PHE A 51 7.00 2.37 24.34
N LEU A 52 6.97 1.64 25.46
CA LEU A 52 6.49 2.11 26.75
C LEU A 52 7.62 2.03 27.77
N ASP A 53 8.07 3.21 28.21
CA ASP A 53 9.17 3.38 29.17
C ASP A 53 8.71 3.06 30.61
N GLY A 54 9.46 2.21 31.32
CA GLY A 54 9.21 1.87 32.71
C GLY A 54 7.96 1.01 32.98
N TYR A 55 7.36 0.42 31.94
CA TYR A 55 6.29 -0.56 32.09
C TYR A 55 6.87 -1.97 32.12
N SER A 56 6.48 -2.75 33.13
CA SER A 56 6.79 -4.19 33.20
C SER A 56 5.61 -5.04 32.71
N PRO A 57 5.84 -6.32 32.31
CA PRO A 57 4.76 -7.26 32.03
C PRO A 57 3.76 -7.41 33.19
N GLU A 58 4.26 -7.37 34.42
CA GLU A 58 3.45 -7.46 35.64
C GLU A 58 2.57 -6.22 35.79
N THR A 59 3.13 -5.02 35.56
CA THR A 59 2.35 -3.76 35.56
C THR A 59 1.23 -3.79 34.51
N LEU A 60 1.51 -4.29 33.30
CA LEU A 60 0.50 -4.41 32.26
C LEU A 60 -0.61 -5.40 32.64
N ASP A 61 -0.25 -6.54 33.24
CA ASP A 61 -1.22 -7.53 33.73
C ASP A 61 -2.11 -6.97 34.84
N ASP A 62 -1.53 -6.22 35.77
CA ASP A 62 -2.25 -5.56 36.87
C ASP A 62 -3.22 -4.50 36.35
N MET A 63 -2.79 -3.68 35.38
CA MET A 63 -3.64 -2.68 34.72
C MET A 63 -4.82 -3.31 33.97
N ILE A 64 -4.61 -4.47 33.34
CA ILE A 64 -5.67 -5.21 32.64
C ILE A 64 -6.54 -5.99 33.62
N GLY A 65 -6.03 -6.31 34.81
CA GLY A 65 -6.67 -7.21 35.77
C GLY A 65 -6.68 -8.66 35.29
N PHE A 66 -5.66 -9.06 34.53
CA PHE A 66 -5.55 -10.41 33.97
C PHE A 66 -4.11 -10.95 34.08
N PRO A 67 -3.79 -11.63 35.18
CA PRO A 67 -2.46 -12.21 35.39
C PRO A 67 -2.05 -13.18 34.28
N GLY A 68 -0.80 -13.06 33.82
CA GLY A 68 -0.20 -13.86 32.76
C GLY A 68 -0.52 -13.37 31.34
N PHE A 69 -1.31 -12.31 31.18
CA PHE A 69 -1.78 -11.84 29.88
C PHE A 69 -0.64 -11.32 28.99
N SER A 70 0.27 -10.54 29.55
CA SER A 70 1.45 -9.98 28.90
C SER A 70 2.37 -11.09 28.43
N ARG A 71 2.58 -12.12 29.25
CA ARG A 71 3.34 -13.32 28.86
C ARG A 71 2.68 -14.05 27.69
N ALA A 72 1.35 -14.16 27.68
CA ALA A 72 0.63 -14.75 26.56
C ALA A 72 0.74 -13.89 25.29
N MET A 73 0.74 -12.56 25.40
CA MET A 73 0.98 -11.64 24.27
C MET A 73 2.41 -11.79 23.72
N MET A 74 3.40 -11.95 24.60
CA MET A 74 4.78 -12.20 24.22
C MET A 74 4.93 -13.53 23.47
N ALA A 75 4.32 -14.60 23.99
CA ALA A 75 4.37 -15.92 23.37
C ALA A 75 3.79 -15.95 21.94
N VAL A 76 2.87 -15.03 21.62
CA VAL A 76 2.32 -14.90 20.26
C VAL A 76 3.00 -13.79 19.44
N GLY A 77 4.05 -13.15 19.95
CA GLY A 77 4.81 -12.09 19.26
C GLY A 77 3.97 -10.84 19.01
N TRP A 78 3.18 -10.43 20.01
CA TRP A 78 2.45 -9.16 20.04
C TRP A 78 2.94 -8.19 21.12
N LEU A 79 3.86 -8.64 21.97
CA LEU A 79 4.52 -7.85 22.99
C LEU A 79 5.96 -8.36 23.08
N GLU A 80 6.92 -7.47 23.31
CA GLU A 80 8.31 -7.77 23.59
C GLU A 80 8.75 -6.98 24.82
N VAL A 81 9.78 -7.46 25.50
CA VAL A 81 10.38 -6.80 26.65
C VAL A 81 11.77 -6.38 26.26
N ASP A 82 12.10 -5.10 26.49
CA ASP A 82 13.42 -4.54 26.29
C ASP A 82 13.92 -3.92 27.61
N GLY A 83 14.60 -4.75 28.41
CA GLY A 83 15.01 -4.39 29.76
C GLY A 83 13.81 -4.16 30.68
N GLU A 84 13.63 -2.92 31.12
CA GLU A 84 12.51 -2.47 31.97
C GLU A 84 11.33 -1.90 31.16
N ASN A 85 11.35 -2.07 29.83
CA ASN A 85 10.40 -1.46 28.91
C ASN A 85 9.57 -2.50 28.17
N LEU A 86 8.38 -2.09 27.75
CA LEU A 86 7.53 -2.88 26.84
C LEU A 86 7.57 -2.32 25.43
N VAL A 87 7.68 -3.23 24.47
CA VAL A 87 7.65 -2.90 23.06
C VAL A 87 6.49 -3.65 22.40
N MET A 88 5.69 -2.95 21.60
CA MET A 88 4.69 -3.56 20.74
C MET A 88 5.25 -3.68 19.31
N PRO A 89 5.64 -4.88 18.86
CA PRO A 89 6.23 -5.05 17.55
C PRO A 89 5.26 -4.66 16.44
N ARG A 90 5.77 -4.01 15.39
CA ARG A 90 4.98 -3.54 14.24
C ARG A 90 3.85 -2.58 14.61
N PHE A 91 4.08 -1.75 15.63
CA PHE A 91 3.16 -0.69 16.04
C PHE A 91 2.70 0.18 14.87
N ASP A 92 3.63 0.62 14.02
CA ASP A 92 3.36 1.45 12.84
C ASP A 92 2.44 0.81 11.78
N GLU A 93 2.36 -0.52 11.74
CA GLU A 93 1.47 -1.21 10.80
C GLU A 93 0.00 -1.03 11.17
N HIS A 94 -0.30 -0.90 12.47
CA HIS A 94 -1.65 -1.01 13.00
C HIS A 94 -2.11 0.18 13.84
N ASN A 95 -1.25 0.73 14.70
CA ASN A 95 -1.58 1.79 15.65
C ASN A 95 -0.81 3.10 15.41
N GLY A 96 0.21 3.12 14.54
CA GLY A 96 0.90 4.37 14.18
C GLY A 96 0.01 5.40 13.46
N GLN A 97 0.38 6.68 13.52
CA GLN A 97 -0.33 7.80 12.86
C GLN A 97 -0.55 7.56 11.35
N SER A 98 0.45 6.95 10.70
CA SER A 98 0.37 6.56 9.29
C SER A 98 -0.69 5.47 9.04
N ALA A 99 -0.86 4.53 9.97
CA ALA A 99 -1.86 3.46 9.89
C ALA A 99 -3.28 4.01 10.08
N LYS A 100 -3.49 4.92 11.04
CA LYS A 100 -4.77 5.62 11.24
C LYS A 100 -5.20 6.37 9.97
N ARG A 101 -4.30 7.13 9.35
CA ARG A 101 -4.56 7.84 8.08
C ARG A 101 -4.87 6.89 6.93
N ARG A 102 -4.07 5.83 6.76
CA ARG A 102 -4.31 4.79 5.73
C ARG A 102 -5.67 4.11 5.92
N ALA A 103 -6.06 3.82 7.16
CA ALA A 103 -7.36 3.21 7.46
C ALA A 103 -8.54 4.12 7.09
N GLN A 104 -8.46 5.42 7.41
CA GLN A 104 -9.48 6.40 7.04
C GLN A 104 -9.58 6.57 5.52
N ASP A 105 -8.45 6.65 4.82
CA ASP A 105 -8.42 6.76 3.37
C ASP A 105 -8.99 5.52 2.68
N ALA A 106 -8.70 4.31 3.20
CA ALA A 106 -9.29 3.08 2.71
C ALA A 106 -10.81 3.02 2.93
N ALA A 107 -11.28 3.43 4.12
CA ALA A 107 -12.72 3.51 4.41
C ALA A 107 -13.43 4.51 3.49
N ARG A 108 -12.83 5.70 3.27
CA ARG A 108 -13.35 6.72 2.34
C ARG A 108 -13.43 6.17 0.91
N LYS A 109 -12.36 5.55 0.43
CA LYS A 109 -12.32 4.94 -0.92
C LYS A 109 -13.36 3.83 -1.07
N ARG A 110 -13.57 2.99 -0.05
CA ARG A 110 -14.60 1.95 -0.06
C ARG A 110 -16.01 2.54 -0.12
N SER A 111 -16.28 3.60 0.64
CA SER A 111 -17.56 4.31 0.63
C SER A 111 -17.88 4.89 -0.75
N VAL A 112 -16.91 5.59 -1.36
CA VAL A 112 -17.05 6.16 -2.71
C VAL A 112 -17.38 5.07 -3.73
N ARG A 113 -16.65 3.94 -3.74
CA ARG A 113 -16.91 2.82 -4.65
C ARG A 113 -18.31 2.22 -4.47
N LYS A 114 -18.81 2.13 -3.23
CA LYS A 114 -20.15 1.61 -2.93
C LYS A 114 -21.26 2.53 -3.46
N MET A 115 -21.06 3.85 -3.41
CA MET A 115 -21.99 4.83 -3.99
C MET A 115 -21.99 4.82 -5.52
N SER A 116 -20.83 4.57 -6.15
CA SER A 116 -20.74 4.44 -7.61
C SER A 116 -21.40 3.17 -8.14
N ALA A 117 -21.31 2.06 -7.40
CA ALA A 117 -21.90 0.77 -7.79
C ALA A 117 -23.44 0.75 -7.68
N SER A 118 -24.02 1.34 -6.63
CA SER A 118 -25.49 1.33 -6.44
C SER A 118 -26.24 2.22 -7.44
N GLN A 119 -25.56 3.18 -8.07
CA GLN A 119 -26.11 4.02 -9.14
C GLN A 119 -25.98 3.37 -10.54
N ALA A 120 -25.02 2.46 -10.73
CA ALA A 120 -24.82 1.77 -12.00
C ALA A 120 -25.88 0.68 -12.25
N ASP A 121 -26.28 -0.08 -11.21
CA ASP A 121 -27.26 -1.17 -11.35
C ASP A 121 -28.72 -0.71 -11.55
N LYS A 122 -29.04 0.57 -11.33
CA LYS A 122 -30.37 1.13 -11.63
C LYS A 122 -30.53 1.69 -13.04
N MET A 123 -29.46 1.68 -13.86
CA MET A 123 -29.47 2.30 -15.19
C MET A 123 -29.14 1.33 -16.34
N THR A 124 -29.40 0.03 -16.21
CA THR A 124 -29.10 -0.93 -17.28
C THR A 124 -30.33 -1.70 -17.77
N THR A 125 -31.34 -0.98 -18.30
CA THR A 125 -32.25 -1.54 -19.33
C THR A 125 -33.02 -0.50 -20.16
N ARG A 126 -32.43 0.64 -20.54
CA ARG A 126 -33.15 1.59 -21.43
C ARG A 126 -32.28 2.52 -22.28
N GLU A 127 -31.10 2.09 -22.75
CA GLU A 127 -30.21 2.97 -23.53
C GLU A 127 -29.96 2.45 -24.96
N GLU A 128 -30.96 1.84 -25.62
CA GLU A 128 -30.83 1.50 -27.06
C GLU A 128 -32.02 2.01 -27.92
N LYS A 129 -33.04 2.62 -27.31
CA LYS A 129 -34.21 3.19 -28.03
C LYS A 129 -34.31 4.72 -27.98
N ARG A 130 -33.29 5.41 -27.47
CA ARG A 130 -33.29 6.88 -27.25
C ARG A 130 -32.11 7.58 -27.94
N ARG A 131 -31.65 7.08 -29.10
CA ARG A 131 -30.65 7.79 -29.91
C ARG A 131 -31.24 8.65 -31.03
N GLU A 132 -32.54 8.55 -31.31
CA GLU A 132 -33.16 9.35 -32.38
C GLU A 132 -34.06 10.50 -31.86
N ASP A 133 -34.53 10.45 -30.61
CA ASP A 133 -35.59 11.33 -30.09
C ASP A 133 -35.10 12.55 -29.27
N LEU A 134 -33.80 12.90 -29.36
CA LEU A 134 -33.20 14.05 -28.67
C LEU A 134 -32.70 15.14 -29.63
N LYS A 135 -33.01 15.02 -30.93
CA LYS A 135 -32.66 16.05 -31.91
C LYS A 135 -33.62 17.26 -31.90
N ASP A 136 -34.67 17.22 -31.08
CA ASP A 136 -35.77 18.20 -31.13
C ASP A 136 -36.28 18.66 -29.76
N LYS A 137 -35.39 18.86 -28.80
CA LYS A 137 -35.71 19.65 -27.60
C LYS A 137 -34.62 20.67 -27.33
N ASP A 138 -34.97 21.93 -27.54
CA ASP A 138 -34.14 23.06 -27.15
C ASP A 138 -33.70 22.90 -25.68
N PRO A 139 -32.39 22.96 -25.39
CA PRO A 139 -31.90 22.84 -24.03
C PRO A 139 -32.41 24.05 -23.21
N PRO A 140 -32.73 23.85 -21.91
CA PRO A 140 -33.06 24.97 -21.05
C PRO A 140 -31.89 25.96 -21.02
N LEU A 141 -32.21 27.23 -21.28
CA LEU A 141 -31.31 28.39 -21.24
C LEU A 141 -30.74 28.60 -19.82
N THR A 142 -29.82 27.73 -19.40
CA THR A 142 -28.84 28.08 -18.38
C THR A 142 -27.53 28.27 -19.11
N PRO A 143 -26.94 29.48 -19.09
CA PRO A 143 -25.66 29.70 -19.75
C PRO A 143 -24.66 28.71 -19.15
N PRO A 144 -23.86 28.00 -19.97
CA PRO A 144 -22.71 27.28 -19.46
C PRO A 144 -21.93 28.24 -18.55
N LYS A 145 -21.67 27.86 -17.30
CA LYS A 145 -20.71 28.62 -16.49
C LYS A 145 -19.38 28.53 -17.22
N GLU A 146 -19.10 29.54 -18.04
CA GLU A 146 -17.81 29.76 -18.66
C GLU A 146 -16.78 29.67 -17.54
N LYS A 147 -15.85 28.72 -17.66
CA LYS A 147 -14.70 28.66 -16.77
C LYS A 147 -13.92 29.93 -17.05
N GLN A 148 -14.13 30.96 -16.24
CA GLN A 148 -13.40 32.22 -16.34
C GLN A 148 -11.91 31.86 -16.25
N ALA A 149 -11.16 32.15 -17.32
CA ALA A 149 -9.72 31.97 -17.32
C ALA A 149 -9.11 32.97 -16.34
N TYR A 150 -8.08 32.56 -15.60
CA TYR A 150 -7.34 33.50 -14.79
C TYR A 150 -6.58 34.47 -15.72
N PRO A 151 -6.72 35.80 -15.55
CA PRO A 151 -6.04 36.75 -16.41
C PRO A 151 -4.53 36.62 -16.21
N TYR A 152 -3.79 36.39 -17.29
CA TYR A 152 -2.33 36.25 -17.24
C TYR A 152 -1.65 37.61 -17.06
N PRO A 153 -0.69 37.73 -16.13
CA PRO A 153 0.06 38.95 -15.94
C PRO A 153 0.95 39.25 -17.16
N GLU A 154 1.19 40.54 -17.40
CA GLU A 154 2.18 41.00 -18.38
C GLU A 154 3.56 40.44 -18.02
N GLY A 155 4.20 39.75 -18.97
CA GLY A 155 5.49 39.08 -18.75
C GLY A 155 5.43 37.55 -18.56
N LEU A 156 4.24 36.92 -18.60
CA LEU A 156 4.14 35.46 -18.65
C LEU A 156 4.42 34.92 -20.06
N ASN A 157 5.29 33.92 -20.16
CA ASN A 157 5.41 33.10 -21.36
C ASN A 157 4.19 32.16 -21.48
N VAL A 158 3.16 32.63 -22.16
CA VAL A 158 1.87 31.91 -22.33
C VAL A 158 2.07 30.55 -22.98
N SER A 159 2.94 30.45 -24.00
CA SER A 159 3.21 29.20 -24.71
C SER A 159 3.78 28.13 -23.78
N ALA A 160 4.81 28.49 -23.01
CA ALA A 160 5.42 27.55 -22.05
C ALA A 160 4.44 27.18 -20.94
N TRP A 161 3.62 28.14 -20.49
CA TRP A 161 2.59 27.89 -19.48
C TRP A 161 1.49 26.91 -19.95
N GLU A 162 1.03 27.03 -21.19
CA GLU A 162 0.07 26.08 -21.78
C GLU A 162 0.66 24.67 -21.90
N GLU A 163 1.94 24.55 -22.26
CA GLU A 163 2.66 23.28 -22.32
C GLU A 163 2.72 22.62 -20.93
N TRP A 164 3.02 23.39 -19.89
CA TRP A 164 2.97 22.92 -18.50
C TRP A 164 1.58 22.43 -18.09
N LYS A 165 0.51 23.12 -18.48
CA LYS A 165 -0.87 22.68 -18.21
C LYS A 165 -1.22 21.41 -18.97
N GLN A 166 -0.75 21.24 -20.22
CA GLN A 166 -0.94 20.02 -20.99
C GLN A 166 -0.23 18.83 -20.33
N TYR A 167 1.05 18.99 -19.99
CA TYR A 167 1.84 17.98 -19.28
C TYR A 167 1.16 17.49 -17.99
N ARG A 168 0.62 18.42 -17.19
CA ARG A 168 -0.15 18.06 -15.98
C ARG A 168 -1.43 17.30 -16.30
N ARG A 169 -2.12 17.61 -17.39
CA ARG A 169 -3.31 16.86 -17.85
C ARG A 169 -2.94 15.43 -18.24
N ASP A 170 -1.86 15.25 -18.98
CA ASP A 170 -1.40 13.94 -19.47
C ASP A 170 -1.02 13.01 -18.31
N LEU A 171 -0.36 13.57 -17.28
CA LEU A 171 -0.04 12.85 -16.04
C LEU A 171 -1.22 12.72 -15.07
N LYS A 172 -2.42 13.18 -15.44
CA LYS A 172 -3.62 13.19 -14.58
C LYS A 172 -3.39 13.87 -13.23
N ILE A 173 -2.47 14.84 -13.20
CA ILE A 173 -2.22 15.71 -12.04
C ILE A 173 -3.36 16.72 -11.96
N LYS A 174 -3.83 17.00 -10.74
CA LYS A 174 -4.91 17.97 -10.53
C LYS A 174 -4.55 19.33 -11.16
N ALA A 175 -5.44 19.82 -12.03
CA ALA A 175 -5.31 21.11 -12.69
C ALA A 175 -5.36 22.27 -11.67
N TYR A 176 -4.68 23.36 -12.01
CA TYR A 176 -4.82 24.60 -11.25
C TYR A 176 -6.24 25.13 -11.37
N ALA A 177 -6.80 25.59 -10.25
CA ALA A 177 -8.08 26.30 -10.30
C ALA A 177 -7.81 27.72 -10.83
N PRO A 178 -8.68 28.28 -11.70
CA PRO A 178 -8.51 29.61 -12.28
C PRO A 178 -8.82 30.68 -11.23
N THR A 179 -7.94 30.78 -10.24
CA THR A 179 -8.06 31.60 -9.06
C THR A 179 -6.67 32.17 -8.73
N PRO A 180 -6.59 33.38 -8.14
CA PRO A 180 -5.31 33.96 -7.72
C PRO A 180 -4.51 33.04 -6.80
N ARG A 181 -5.18 32.30 -5.92
CA ARG A 181 -4.55 31.40 -4.94
C ARG A 181 -3.96 30.12 -5.54
N SER A 182 -4.34 29.75 -6.77
CA SER A 182 -3.92 28.49 -7.39
C SER A 182 -3.13 28.73 -8.68
N GLU A 183 -3.78 29.04 -9.80
CA GLU A 183 -3.09 29.35 -11.06
C GLU A 183 -2.24 30.63 -10.93
N GLY A 184 -2.79 31.67 -10.29
CA GLY A 184 -2.06 32.91 -10.03
C GLY A 184 -0.80 32.68 -9.20
N ALA A 185 -0.89 31.97 -8.07
CA ALA A 185 0.26 31.68 -7.21
C ALA A 185 1.36 30.88 -7.95
N ALA A 186 0.98 29.96 -8.83
CA ALA A 186 1.94 29.18 -9.61
C ALA A 186 2.61 30.02 -10.71
N ILE A 187 1.87 30.93 -11.35
CA ILE A 187 2.42 31.93 -12.28
C ILE A 187 3.36 32.90 -11.54
N THR A 188 2.96 33.41 -10.38
CA THR A 188 3.81 34.29 -9.56
C THR A 188 5.11 33.58 -9.18
N ASN A 189 5.06 32.30 -8.83
CA ASN A 189 6.26 31.51 -8.55
C ASN A 189 7.15 31.41 -9.80
N LEU A 190 6.59 31.12 -10.97
CA LEU A 190 7.34 31.05 -12.23
C LEU A 190 8.01 32.39 -12.57
N LEU A 191 7.30 33.50 -12.42
CA LEU A 191 7.86 34.85 -12.63
C LEU A 191 8.98 35.16 -11.65
N LYS A 192 8.82 34.78 -10.38
CA LYS A 192 9.86 34.96 -9.36
C LYS A 192 11.12 34.16 -9.69
N LEU A 193 10.97 32.89 -10.08
CA LEU A 193 12.08 32.00 -10.41
C LEU A 193 12.82 32.42 -11.69
N SER A 194 12.11 33.04 -12.63
CA SER A 194 12.66 33.49 -13.91
C SER A 194 13.18 34.92 -13.91
N GLY A 195 12.95 35.68 -12.83
CA GLY A 195 13.18 37.12 -12.82
C GLY A 195 12.31 37.89 -13.84
N GLY A 196 11.25 37.27 -14.36
CA GLY A 196 10.41 37.82 -15.42
C GLY A 196 10.90 37.57 -16.85
N ASP A 197 12.02 36.86 -17.04
CA ASP A 197 12.52 36.55 -18.39
C ASP A 197 11.73 35.41 -19.04
N LEU A 198 11.18 35.66 -20.23
CA LEU A 198 10.37 34.71 -21.00
C LEU A 198 11.13 33.43 -21.38
N GLN A 199 12.44 33.51 -21.65
CA GLN A 199 13.25 32.34 -22.01
C GLN A 199 13.51 31.46 -20.79
N VAL A 200 13.89 32.08 -19.68
CA VAL A 200 14.13 31.40 -18.41
C VAL A 200 12.86 30.69 -17.92
N GLN A 201 11.68 31.29 -18.12
CA GLN A 201 10.40 30.62 -17.83
C GLN A 201 10.22 29.31 -18.62
N ALA A 202 10.55 29.33 -19.92
CA ALA A 202 10.44 28.16 -20.78
C ALA A 202 11.43 27.06 -20.37
N GLU A 203 12.65 27.43 -20.01
CA GLU A 203 13.66 26.48 -19.54
C GLU A 203 13.27 25.85 -18.19
N ILE A 204 12.70 26.62 -17.25
CA ILE A 204 12.22 26.10 -15.96
C ILE A 204 11.15 25.03 -16.17
N ILE A 205 10.21 25.29 -17.08
CA ILE A 205 9.15 24.36 -17.42
C ILE A 205 9.73 23.11 -18.07
N LYS A 206 10.64 23.25 -19.04
CA LYS A 206 11.36 22.12 -19.67
C LYS A 206 12.14 21.28 -18.66
N GLN A 207 12.90 21.91 -17.76
CA GLN A 207 13.61 21.21 -16.68
C GLN A 207 12.65 20.42 -15.79
N SER A 208 11.52 21.02 -15.43
CA SER A 208 10.52 20.38 -14.57
C SER A 208 9.87 19.18 -15.25
N MET A 209 9.57 19.28 -16.55
CA MET A 209 9.05 18.17 -17.35
C MET A 209 10.10 17.05 -17.53
N ALA A 210 11.33 17.40 -17.89
CA ALA A 210 12.42 16.44 -18.08
C ALA A 210 12.72 15.62 -16.82
N ASN A 211 12.60 16.24 -15.64
CA ASN A 211 12.82 15.58 -14.35
C ASN A 211 11.55 14.99 -13.73
N SER A 212 10.42 14.98 -14.43
CA SER A 212 9.13 14.50 -13.92
C SER A 212 8.66 15.16 -12.62
N TRP A 213 8.99 16.43 -12.42
CA TRP A 213 8.62 17.17 -11.23
C TRP A 213 7.17 17.66 -11.29
N HIS A 214 6.53 17.71 -10.13
CA HIS A 214 5.14 18.17 -9.97
C HIS A 214 5.03 19.68 -9.71
N GLY A 215 6.18 20.36 -9.55
CA GLY A 215 6.32 21.79 -9.25
C GLY A 215 7.38 22.45 -10.11
N LEU A 216 7.47 23.77 -10.01
CA LEU A 216 8.41 24.62 -10.75
C LEU A 216 9.53 25.06 -9.81
N PHE A 217 10.77 24.95 -10.27
CA PHE A 217 11.98 25.16 -9.48
C PHE A 217 13.03 25.96 -10.25
N GLU A 218 14.00 26.52 -9.55
CA GLU A 218 15.10 27.31 -10.12
C GLU A 218 15.86 26.51 -11.19
N LEU A 219 16.34 27.22 -12.22
CA LEU A 219 17.22 26.61 -13.23
C LEU A 219 18.53 26.20 -12.58
N LYS A 220 18.92 24.96 -12.82
CA LYS A 220 20.26 24.49 -12.45
C LYS A 220 21.24 25.02 -13.49
N THR A 221 21.90 26.14 -13.19
CA THR A 221 23.06 26.63 -13.94
C THR A 221 24.18 25.60 -13.86
N GLY A 222 24.75 25.24 -15.01
CA GLY A 222 25.72 24.16 -15.17
C GLY A 222 27.01 24.35 -14.35
N GLY A 223 26.97 23.98 -13.07
CA GLY A 223 28.13 23.53 -12.33
C GLY A 223 28.39 22.08 -12.72
N ASN A 224 29.54 21.86 -13.35
CA ASN A 224 30.10 20.54 -13.61
C ASN A 224 30.23 19.79 -12.28
N HIS A 225 29.18 19.07 -11.88
CA HIS A 225 29.33 17.94 -10.99
C HIS A 225 29.45 16.73 -11.91
N GLU A 226 30.70 16.35 -12.11
CA GLU A 226 31.11 14.97 -12.29
C GLU A 226 30.07 14.05 -11.66
N THR A 227 29.55 13.13 -12.45
CA THR A 227 29.07 11.84 -11.96
C THR A 227 30.27 11.06 -11.41
N GLY A 228 30.94 11.63 -10.41
CA GLY A 228 31.99 11.02 -9.62
C GLY A 228 31.34 10.17 -8.55
N GLY A 229 31.21 8.88 -8.85
CA GLY A 229 30.83 7.88 -7.89
C GLY A 229 31.78 7.88 -6.68
N ARG A 230 31.20 8.00 -5.49
CA ARG A 230 31.35 6.95 -4.48
C ARG A 230 30.00 6.24 -4.52
N TYR A 231 29.81 5.23 -5.35
CA TYR A 231 30.29 3.87 -5.16
C TYR A 231 30.79 3.28 -6.48
N GLY A 232 31.89 2.51 -6.43
CA GLY A 232 32.42 1.80 -7.58
C GLY A 232 31.39 0.83 -8.16
N ALA A 233 30.89 1.15 -9.35
CA ALA A 233 30.23 0.18 -10.21
C ALA A 233 31.32 -0.73 -10.80
N GLY A 234 31.53 -1.87 -10.16
CA GLY A 234 31.97 -3.06 -10.90
C GLY A 234 30.89 -3.44 -11.93
N PRO A 235 31.18 -4.37 -12.86
CA PRO A 235 30.27 -4.74 -13.94
C PRO A 235 28.88 -5.26 -13.51
N ASP A 236 28.63 -5.40 -12.20
CA ASP A 236 27.48 -6.10 -11.62
C ASP A 236 26.50 -5.21 -10.83
N TYR A 237 26.50 -3.88 -11.00
CA TYR A 237 25.55 -3.03 -10.27
C TYR A 237 24.16 -3.00 -10.92
N LYS A 238 23.23 -3.82 -10.40
CA LYS A 238 21.79 -3.81 -10.71
C LYS A 238 21.04 -3.12 -9.57
N GLY A 239 20.27 -2.07 -9.87
CA GLY A 239 19.46 -1.39 -8.84
C GLY A 239 18.34 -2.30 -8.31
N ASN A 240 18.09 -2.28 -6.99
CA ASN A 240 17.11 -3.14 -6.29
C ASN A 240 15.69 -3.14 -6.92
N ALA A 241 15.27 -2.03 -7.53
CA ALA A 241 13.99 -1.95 -8.22
C ALA A 241 13.98 -2.76 -9.54
N VAL A 242 15.10 -2.77 -10.26
CA VAL A 242 15.31 -3.55 -11.49
C VAL A 242 15.52 -5.02 -11.14
N GLU A 243 16.21 -5.30 -10.04
CA GLU A 243 16.45 -6.66 -9.54
C GLU A 243 15.16 -7.32 -9.02
N ALA A 244 14.29 -6.57 -8.34
CA ALA A 244 12.97 -7.05 -7.92
C ALA A 244 12.05 -7.35 -9.12
N VAL A 245 12.12 -6.53 -10.18
CA VAL A 245 11.35 -6.74 -11.42
C VAL A 245 11.89 -7.94 -12.20
N HIS A 246 13.21 -8.10 -12.34
CA HIS A 246 13.81 -9.27 -12.97
C HIS A 246 13.58 -10.57 -12.15
N ALA A 247 13.66 -10.52 -10.81
CA ALA A 247 13.39 -11.67 -9.94
C ALA A 247 11.90 -12.06 -9.93
N ALA A 248 10.98 -11.10 -9.98
CA ALA A 248 9.55 -11.37 -10.15
C ALA A 248 9.26 -11.98 -11.52
N THR A 249 9.93 -11.51 -12.57
CA THR A 249 9.80 -12.02 -13.93
C THR A 249 10.41 -13.43 -14.09
N ALA A 250 11.51 -13.72 -13.39
CA ALA A 250 12.16 -15.04 -13.34
C ALA A 250 11.32 -16.08 -12.56
N ARG A 251 10.77 -15.71 -11.40
CA ARG A 251 9.87 -16.57 -10.60
C ARG A 251 8.57 -16.89 -11.34
N MET A 252 8.03 -15.95 -12.11
CA MET A 252 6.91 -16.23 -13.02
C MET A 252 7.30 -17.27 -14.08
N ARG A 253 8.51 -17.18 -14.65
CA ARG A 253 8.98 -18.12 -15.67
C ARG A 253 9.24 -19.54 -15.13
N GLU A 254 9.71 -19.66 -13.89
CA GLU A 254 9.87 -20.94 -13.17
C GLU A 254 8.52 -21.55 -12.77
N GLN A 255 7.56 -20.73 -12.34
CA GLN A 255 6.22 -21.19 -11.96
C GLN A 255 5.41 -21.75 -13.13
N TYR A 256 5.68 -21.28 -14.36
CA TYR A 256 4.96 -21.68 -15.58
C TYR A 256 5.81 -22.50 -16.58
N GLY A 257 7.02 -22.93 -16.20
CA GLY A 257 7.82 -23.91 -16.97
C GLY A 257 8.26 -23.48 -18.38
N LEU A 258 8.44 -22.18 -18.64
CA LEU A 258 8.71 -21.65 -19.98
C LEU A 258 10.07 -20.94 -20.08
N THR A 259 11.18 -21.70 -20.03
CA THR A 259 12.48 -21.25 -20.59
C THR A 259 13.36 -22.40 -21.11
N SER A 260 13.58 -22.40 -22.42
CA SER A 260 14.88 -22.66 -23.06
C SER A 260 14.91 -21.90 -24.39
N PRO A 261 16.05 -21.29 -24.78
CA PRO A 261 16.90 -21.98 -25.78
C PRO A 261 18.43 -21.72 -25.72
N GLY A 262 19.20 -22.77 -26.02
CA GLY A 262 20.52 -22.83 -26.70
C GLY A 262 21.77 -22.44 -25.88
N GLN A 263 22.74 -23.31 -25.56
CA GLN A 263 23.74 -24.00 -26.43
C GLN A 263 24.47 -23.02 -27.38
N ASN A 264 25.79 -22.80 -27.34
CA ASN A 264 27.00 -23.65 -27.19
C ASN A 264 28.08 -22.90 -26.36
N ASN A 265 28.94 -23.54 -25.56
CA ASN A 265 30.12 -24.25 -26.06
C ASN A 265 30.60 -25.30 -25.05
N GLN A 266 31.17 -26.35 -25.63
CA GLN A 266 31.60 -27.62 -25.06
C GLN A 266 32.66 -27.44 -23.97
N ASP A 267 32.57 -28.22 -22.88
CA ASP A 267 33.68 -29.12 -22.55
C ASP A 267 33.20 -30.34 -21.76
N LEU A 268 33.71 -31.49 -22.18
CA LEU A 268 33.29 -32.83 -21.77
C LEU A 268 34.11 -33.28 -20.56
N GLY A 269 33.46 -33.51 -19.43
CA GLY A 269 34.06 -34.09 -18.22
C GLY A 269 33.16 -35.17 -17.63
N SER A 270 33.44 -36.40 -18.02
CA SER A 270 32.85 -37.66 -17.54
C SER A 270 32.81 -37.76 -16.00
N HIS A 271 31.63 -38.08 -15.44
CA HIS A 271 31.34 -39.07 -14.37
C HIS A 271 29.79 -39.10 -14.25
N GLY A 272 29.03 -40.12 -14.66
CA GLY A 272 29.15 -41.53 -14.32
C GLY A 272 28.26 -41.84 -13.10
N GLY A 273 26.94 -42.01 -13.29
CA GLY A 273 26.05 -42.50 -12.22
C GLY A 273 24.56 -42.19 -12.38
N THR A 274 23.82 -43.12 -12.97
CA THR A 274 22.34 -43.23 -12.98
C THR A 274 21.74 -43.28 -11.57
N VAL A 275 20.77 -42.42 -11.25
CA VAL A 275 19.93 -42.54 -10.04
C VAL A 275 18.45 -42.48 -10.42
N PHE A 276 18.00 -43.44 -11.21
CA PHE A 276 16.64 -43.97 -11.08
C PHE A 276 16.70 -45.48 -11.27
N GLY A 277 16.34 -46.19 -10.21
CA GLY A 277 16.16 -47.64 -10.17
C GLY A 277 15.27 -48.01 -8.98
N GLN A 278 14.29 -48.87 -9.26
CA GLN A 278 13.23 -49.38 -8.39
C GLN A 278 13.75 -50.30 -7.27
N MET A 279 13.06 -50.29 -6.12
CA MET A 279 12.79 -51.45 -5.24
C MET A 279 11.75 -51.00 -4.20
N ASP A 280 10.46 -51.35 -4.36
CA ASP A 280 9.79 -52.55 -3.82
C ASP A 280 9.97 -52.71 -2.30
N GLN A 281 8.90 -52.44 -1.53
CA GLN A 281 7.91 -53.42 -1.09
C GLN A 281 8.46 -54.41 -0.05
N ALA A 282 8.54 -53.98 1.22
CA ALA A 282 8.45 -54.85 2.39
C ALA A 282 8.37 -54.01 3.68
N GLU A 283 7.25 -53.33 3.94
CA GLU A 283 6.86 -52.97 5.33
C GLU A 283 5.36 -52.63 5.48
N ARG A 284 4.54 -53.11 4.53
CA ARG A 284 3.09 -53.26 4.73
C ARG A 284 2.78 -54.74 4.92
N ALA A 285 2.79 -55.16 6.17
CA ALA A 285 2.10 -56.32 6.74
C ALA A 285 2.12 -56.09 8.25
N ASP A 286 1.08 -56.12 9.06
CA ASP A 286 -0.38 -56.37 8.99
C ASP A 286 -0.85 -56.24 10.47
N PRO A 287 -2.14 -56.40 10.86
CA PRO A 287 -3.35 -56.45 10.06
C PRO A 287 -4.44 -55.46 10.53
N ALA A 288 -5.41 -55.29 9.63
CA ALA A 288 -6.68 -54.62 9.83
C ALA A 288 -7.54 -55.25 10.94
N ILE A 289 -8.14 -54.40 11.78
CA ILE A 289 -9.39 -54.73 12.48
C ILE A 289 -10.52 -54.21 11.61
N THR A 290 -11.19 -55.12 10.91
CA THR A 290 -12.51 -54.91 10.32
C THR A 290 -13.56 -55.42 11.30
N LEU A 291 -14.49 -54.55 11.69
CA LEU A 291 -15.78 -54.94 12.25
C LEU A 291 -16.81 -54.02 11.62
N ASP A 292 -17.32 -54.46 10.47
CA ASP A 292 -18.63 -54.06 10.02
C ASP A 292 -19.50 -55.32 10.06
N GLN A 293 -20.52 -55.31 10.93
CA GLN A 293 -21.88 -55.75 10.60
C GLN A 293 -22.84 -55.57 11.79
N ARG A 294 -23.87 -54.75 11.52
CA ARG A 294 -25.29 -54.91 11.95
C ARG A 294 -25.63 -54.73 13.43
N ASP A 295 -26.34 -53.64 13.75
CA ASP A 295 -27.79 -53.69 14.07
C ASP A 295 -28.28 -52.33 14.58
N TRP A 296 -29.01 -51.63 13.72
CA TRP A 296 -29.87 -50.52 14.13
C TRP A 296 -31.21 -51.11 14.56
N LYS A 297 -31.48 -51.14 15.87
CA LYS A 297 -32.84 -51.31 16.39
C LYS A 297 -33.15 -50.22 17.40
N ALA A 298 -34.30 -49.61 17.16
CA ALA A 298 -35.02 -48.70 18.03
C ALA A 298 -35.35 -49.33 19.39
N VAL A 299 -35.28 -48.52 20.46
CA VAL A 299 -36.40 -48.08 21.31
C VAL A 299 -36.01 -46.72 21.91
#